data_AF-A0AAU7THW1-F1
#
_entry.id   AF-A0AAU7THW1-F1
#
_cell.length_a   1.000
_cell.length_b   1.000
_cell.length_c   1.000
_cell.angle_alpha   90.00
_cell.angle_beta   90.00
_cell.angle_gamma   90.00
#
_symmetry.space_group_name_H-M   'P 1'
#
loop_
_entity.id
_entity.type
_entity.pdbx_description
1 polymer ?
#
loop_
_entity_poly.entity_id
_entity_poly.type
_entity_poly.pdbx_seq_one_letter_code
_entity_poly.pdbx_strand_id
1 'polypeptide(L)'
;MNDRMTNDERLVQHADDAYEAIRALNHGTYRTIPAPLAYSLLGNLQGAGFGLAQLAGQIAGGLRDSLTTYDVYDNNRDPKASVAMAAEALRQAAEHARRTAELLAAAQLAINAQGYHLPDDDEEIQR
;
A
#
# COMPACT_ATOMS: atom_id res chain seq x y z
N MET A 1 16.99 28.73 -9.10
CA MET A 1 15.82 28.42 -9.94
C MET A 1 14.94 27.52 -9.09
N ASN A 2 13.87 28.03 -8.47
CA ASN A 2 12.99 27.19 -7.65
C ASN A 2 12.01 26.49 -8.59
N ASP A 3 12.28 25.23 -8.87
CA ASP A 3 11.37 24.36 -9.60
C ASP A 3 10.23 23.96 -8.65
N ARG A 4 9.11 24.69 -8.74
CA ARG A 4 7.91 24.38 -7.96
C ARG A 4 7.18 23.26 -8.71
N MET A 5 7.39 22.02 -8.27
CA MET A 5 6.55 20.89 -8.71
C MET A 5 5.08 21.24 -8.52
N THR A 6 4.30 20.99 -9.55
CA THR A 6 2.84 21.06 -9.55
C THR A 6 2.25 20.03 -8.58
N ASN A 7 0.98 20.21 -8.21
CA ASN A 7 0.32 19.27 -7.31
C ASN A 7 0.24 17.85 -7.93
N ASP A 8 0.05 17.76 -9.25
CA ASP A 8 -0.07 16.48 -9.96
C ASP A 8 1.27 15.74 -10.04
N GLU A 9 2.37 16.46 -10.28
CA GLU A 9 3.72 15.88 -10.23
C GLU A 9 4.04 15.32 -8.84
N ARG A 10 3.58 15.97 -7.78
CA ARG A 10 3.73 15.45 -6.41
C ARG A 10 2.92 14.19 -6.18
N LEU A 11 1.72 14.06 -6.76
CA LEU A 11 0.92 12.83 -6.65
C LEU A 11 1.62 11.65 -7.34
N VAL A 12 2.23 11.87 -8.50
CA VAL A 12 3.03 10.86 -9.20
C VAL A 12 4.26 10.47 -8.37
N GLN A 13 4.99 11.46 -7.84
CA GLN A 13 6.17 11.18 -6.99
C GLN A 13 5.81 10.33 -5.76
N HIS A 14 4.66 10.56 -5.14
CA HIS A 14 4.23 9.73 -4.00
C HIS A 14 3.95 8.26 -4.39
N ALA A 15 3.51 7.99 -5.63
CA ALA A 15 3.37 6.62 -6.11
C ALA A 15 4.74 5.95 -6.33
N ASP A 16 5.72 6.69 -6.83
CA ASP A 16 7.11 6.22 -6.97
C ASP A 16 7.75 5.96 -5.60
N ASP A 17 7.56 6.87 -4.64
CA ASP A 17 8.04 6.71 -3.27
C ASP A 17 7.46 5.45 -2.60
N ALA A 18 6.18 5.14 -2.87
CA ALA A 18 5.54 3.93 -2.37
C ALA A 18 6.20 2.66 -2.95
N TYR A 19 6.52 2.66 -4.25
CA TYR A 19 7.25 1.56 -4.89
C TYR A 19 8.64 1.37 -4.28
N GLU A 20 9.42 2.45 -4.14
CA GLU A 20 10.77 2.37 -3.55
C GLU A 20 10.74 1.95 -2.09
N ALA A 21 9.74 2.38 -1.31
CA ALA A 21 9.56 1.91 0.07
C ALA A 21 9.36 0.40 0.14
N ILE A 22 8.48 -0.17 -0.71
CA ILE A 22 8.29 -1.63 -0.80
C ILE A 22 9.58 -2.32 -1.25
N ARG A 23 10.30 -1.75 -2.21
CA ARG A 23 11.58 -2.30 -2.68
C ARG A 23 12.63 -2.35 -1.56
N ALA A 24 12.74 -1.28 -0.78
CA ALA A 24 13.63 -1.19 0.37
C ALA A 24 13.25 -2.21 1.47
N LEU A 25 11.94 -2.38 1.74
CA LEU A 25 11.46 -3.40 2.67
C LEU A 25 11.81 -4.81 2.20
N ASN A 26 11.58 -5.14 0.93
CA ASN A 26 11.94 -6.45 0.35
C ASN A 26 13.44 -6.73 0.47
N HIS A 27 14.28 -5.72 0.23
CA HIS A 27 15.73 -5.87 0.40
C HIS A 27 16.11 -6.05 1.87
N GLY A 28 15.56 -5.24 2.78
CA GLY A 28 15.84 -5.29 4.21
C GLY A 28 15.30 -6.53 4.92
N THR A 29 14.31 -7.20 4.34
CA THR A 29 13.74 -8.45 4.84
C THR A 29 14.40 -9.71 4.25
N TYR A 30 15.39 -9.57 3.38
CA TYR A 30 16.18 -10.69 2.85
C TYR A 30 17.22 -11.19 3.87
N ARG A 31 16.72 -11.65 5.03
CA ARG A 31 17.48 -12.14 6.19
C ARG A 31 16.53 -12.80 7.19
N THR A 32 17.05 -13.33 8.30
CA THR A 32 16.22 -13.73 9.45
C THR A 32 15.51 -12.53 10.06
N ILE A 33 14.18 -12.65 10.21
CA ILE A 33 13.33 -11.58 10.76
C ILE A 33 12.84 -11.99 12.15
N PRO A 34 13.20 -11.25 13.21
CA PRO A 34 12.67 -11.51 14.54
C PRO A 34 11.19 -11.13 14.60
N ALA A 35 10.40 -11.89 15.36
CA ALA A 35 8.95 -11.69 15.45
C ALA A 35 8.54 -10.25 15.84
N PRO A 36 9.22 -9.54 16.77
CA PRO A 36 8.92 -8.14 17.04
C PRO A 36 9.06 -7.22 15.83
N LEU A 37 10.07 -7.43 14.99
CA LEU A 37 10.22 -6.65 13.75
C LEU A 37 9.12 -6.98 12.76
N ALA A 38 8.82 -8.28 12.55
CA ALA A 38 7.73 -8.71 11.69
C ALA A 38 6.39 -8.11 12.15
N TYR A 39 6.12 -8.10 13.45
CA TYR A 39 4.91 -7.52 14.04
C TYR A 39 4.76 -6.03 13.68
N SER A 40 5.82 -5.24 13.84
CA SER A 40 5.79 -3.81 13.48
C SER A 40 5.64 -3.59 11.97
N LEU A 41 6.30 -4.40 11.13
CA LEU A 41 6.19 -4.29 9.68
C LEU A 41 4.77 -4.61 9.20
N LEU A 42 4.19 -5.73 9.66
CA LEU A 42 2.82 -6.13 9.32
C LEU A 42 1.80 -5.07 9.76
N GLY A 43 2.03 -4.47 10.93
CA GLY A 43 1.21 -3.40 11.48
C GLY A 43 1.11 -2.16 10.59
N ASN A 44 2.21 -1.76 9.95
CA ASN A 44 2.23 -0.64 9.01
C ASN A 44 1.70 -1.05 7.63
N LEU A 45 2.05 -2.25 7.16
CA LEU A 45 1.66 -2.74 5.84
C LEU A 45 0.14 -2.98 5.72
N GLN A 46 -0.55 -3.34 6.81
CA GLN A 46 -2.03 -3.40 6.78
C GLN A 46 -2.63 -2.02 6.49
N GLY A 47 -2.06 -0.95 7.06
CA GLY A 47 -2.50 0.43 6.84
C GLY A 47 -2.29 0.84 5.38
N ALA A 48 -1.13 0.49 4.81
CA ALA A 48 -0.85 0.70 3.38
C ALA A 48 -1.86 -0.04 2.48
N GLY A 49 -2.24 -1.27 2.82
CA GLY A 49 -3.24 -2.04 2.08
C GLY A 49 -4.63 -1.39 2.09
N PHE A 50 -5.12 -0.90 3.23
CA PHE A 50 -6.37 -0.15 3.30
C PHE A 50 -6.28 1.19 2.55
N GLY A 51 -5.16 1.89 2.66
CA GLY A 51 -4.90 3.14 1.93
C GLY A 51 -4.93 2.94 0.42
N LEU A 52 -4.30 1.87 -0.09
CA LEU A 52 -4.33 1.52 -1.52
C LEU A 52 -5.75 1.21 -1.99
N ALA A 53 -6.56 0.53 -1.16
CA ALA A 53 -7.97 0.28 -1.49
C ALA A 53 -8.77 1.58 -1.63
N GLN A 54 -8.55 2.55 -0.74
CA GLN A 54 -9.18 3.86 -0.82
C GLN A 54 -8.72 4.63 -2.07
N LEU A 55 -7.41 4.66 -2.33
CA LEU A 55 -6.82 5.35 -3.48
C LEU A 55 -7.39 4.81 -4.80
N ALA A 56 -7.47 3.48 -4.95
CA ALA A 56 -8.05 2.87 -6.14
C ALA A 56 -9.53 3.30 -6.35
N GLY A 57 -10.30 3.40 -5.27
CA GLY A 57 -11.67 3.91 -5.32
C GLY A 57 -11.75 5.39 -5.72
N GLN A 58 -10.84 6.22 -5.22
CA GLN A 58 -10.76 7.64 -5.56
C GLN A 58 -10.39 7.85 -7.04
N ILE A 59 -9.43 7.09 -7.57
CA ILE A 59 -9.06 7.14 -9.00
C ILE A 59 -10.25 6.71 -9.87
N ALA A 60 -10.95 5.63 -9.49
CA ALA A 60 -12.13 5.17 -10.23
C ALA A 60 -13.27 6.21 -10.24
N GLY A 61 -13.48 6.91 -9.12
CA GLY A 61 -14.41 8.04 -9.04
C GLY A 61 -14.00 9.19 -9.94
N GLY A 62 -12.75 9.66 -9.80
CA GLY A 62 -12.21 10.75 -10.59
C GLY A 62 -12.24 10.49 -12.11
N LEU A 63 -11.99 9.26 -12.56
CA LEU A 63 -12.12 8.90 -13.97
C LEU A 63 -13.57 8.98 -14.46
N ARG A 64 -14.56 8.61 -13.64
CA ARG A 64 -15.97 8.76 -14.02
C ARG A 64 -16.36 10.24 -14.12
N ASP A 65 -15.93 11.06 -13.17
CA ASP A 65 -16.17 12.51 -13.16
C ASP A 65 -15.46 13.21 -14.33
N SER A 66 -14.32 12.66 -14.78
CA SER A 66 -13.57 13.19 -15.91
C SER A 66 -14.40 13.21 -17.21
N LEU A 67 -15.28 12.21 -17.41
CA LEU A 67 -16.14 12.11 -18.60
C LEU A 67 -17.16 13.25 -18.73
N THR A 68 -17.48 13.95 -17.65
CA THR A 68 -18.40 15.10 -17.64
C THR A 68 -17.68 16.42 -17.45
N THR A 69 -16.44 16.39 -16.98
CA THR A 69 -15.62 17.58 -16.67
C THR A 69 -14.71 17.97 -17.83
N TYR A 70 -14.23 17.00 -18.60
CA TYR A 70 -13.27 17.20 -19.69
C TYR A 70 -13.82 16.65 -21.01
N ASP A 71 -13.29 17.16 -22.13
CA ASP A 71 -13.51 16.58 -23.46
C ASP A 71 -12.62 15.35 -23.64
N VAL A 72 -13.02 14.25 -22.98
CA VAL A 72 -12.26 12.99 -22.99
C VAL A 72 -12.45 12.29 -24.33
N TYR A 73 -11.34 11.96 -25.00
CA TYR A 73 -11.33 11.15 -26.22
C TYR A 73 -10.50 9.87 -26.03
N ASP A 74 -10.76 8.88 -26.87
CA ASP A 74 -10.04 7.61 -26.91
C ASP A 74 -9.93 7.21 -28.39
N ASN A 75 -8.69 7.05 -28.86
CA ASN A 75 -8.40 6.77 -30.27
C ASN A 75 -8.65 5.31 -30.67
N ASN A 76 -8.86 4.42 -29.70
CA ASN A 76 -9.05 2.99 -29.90
C ASN A 76 -10.52 2.56 -29.73
N ARG A 77 -11.32 3.28 -28.92
CA ARG A 77 -12.74 2.98 -28.65
C ARG A 77 -13.51 4.15 -28.04
N ASP A 78 -14.75 3.93 -27.61
CA ASP A 78 -15.53 4.89 -26.82
C ASP A 78 -14.86 5.19 -25.45
N PRO A 79 -14.55 6.46 -25.13
CA PRO A 79 -14.01 6.87 -23.83
C PRO A 79 -14.79 6.32 -22.63
N LYS A 80 -16.13 6.26 -22.74
CA LYS A 80 -16.97 5.73 -21.65
C LYS A 80 -16.72 4.25 -21.40
N ALA A 81 -16.52 3.47 -22.46
CA ALA A 81 -16.18 2.06 -22.35
C ALA A 81 -14.81 1.87 -21.70
N SER A 82 -13.80 2.68 -22.06
CA SER A 82 -12.47 2.61 -21.43
C SER A 82 -12.49 3.00 -19.95
N VAL A 83 -13.21 4.05 -19.57
CA VAL A 83 -13.39 4.41 -18.16
C VAL A 83 -14.13 3.32 -17.39
N ALA A 84 -15.15 2.69 -17.97
CA ALA A 84 -15.85 1.58 -17.33
C ALA A 84 -14.92 0.38 -17.06
N MET A 85 -14.08 0.02 -18.03
CA MET A 85 -13.08 -1.04 -17.88
C MET A 85 -12.05 -0.70 -16.79
N ALA A 86 -11.51 0.53 -16.80
CA ALA A 86 -10.55 0.98 -15.79
C ALA A 86 -11.16 0.98 -14.38
N ALA A 87 -12.39 1.49 -14.25
CA ALA A 87 -13.07 1.55 -12.97
C ALA A 87 -13.40 0.16 -12.40
N GLU A 88 -13.72 -0.81 -13.26
CA GLU A 88 -13.92 -2.20 -12.83
C GLU A 88 -12.59 -2.85 -12.37
N ALA A 89 -11.50 -2.64 -13.10
CA ALA A 89 -10.18 -3.11 -12.68
C ALA A 89 -9.76 -2.48 -11.34
N LEU A 90 -9.99 -1.19 -11.14
CA LEU A 90 -9.72 -0.49 -9.89
C LEU A 90 -10.60 -0.97 -8.74
N ARG A 91 -11.86 -1.33 -9.01
CA ARG A 91 -12.75 -1.93 -8.00
C ARG A 91 -12.18 -3.27 -7.51
N GLN A 92 -11.75 -4.14 -8.43
CA GLN A 92 -11.13 -5.42 -8.07
C GLN A 92 -9.79 -5.21 -7.34
N ALA A 93 -8.97 -4.27 -7.78
CA ALA A 93 -7.73 -3.90 -7.09
C ALA A 93 -8.01 -3.44 -5.65
N ALA A 94 -9.05 -2.62 -5.43
CA ALA A 94 -9.45 -2.18 -4.10
C ALA A 94 -9.90 -3.33 -3.19
N GLU A 95 -10.64 -4.29 -3.74
CA GLU A 95 -11.07 -5.50 -3.03
C GLU A 95 -9.86 -6.35 -2.61
N HIS A 96 -8.92 -6.58 -3.53
CA HIS A 96 -7.70 -7.34 -3.24
C HIS A 96 -6.77 -6.62 -2.26
N ALA A 97 -6.64 -5.30 -2.35
CA ALA A 97 -5.85 -4.51 -1.41
C ALA A 97 -6.43 -4.60 0.01
N ARG A 98 -7.76 -4.52 0.16
CA ARG A 98 -8.44 -4.74 1.44
C ARG A 98 -8.21 -6.15 1.97
N ARG A 99 -8.36 -7.16 1.11
CA ARG A 99 -8.13 -8.55 1.51
C ARG A 99 -6.69 -8.79 1.95
N THR A 100 -5.73 -8.16 1.26
CA THR A 100 -4.32 -8.20 1.65
C THR A 100 -4.11 -7.56 3.02
N ALA A 101 -4.71 -6.40 3.28
CA ALA A 101 -4.64 -5.74 4.58
C ALA A 101 -5.18 -6.63 5.72
N GLU A 102 -6.33 -7.28 5.51
CA GLU A 102 -6.91 -8.22 6.47
C GLU A 102 -5.99 -9.41 6.76
N LEU A 103 -5.34 -9.96 5.73
CA LEU A 103 -4.41 -11.08 5.88
C LEU A 103 -3.14 -10.65 6.62
N LEU A 104 -2.63 -9.44 6.37
CA LEU A 104 -1.50 -8.88 7.12
C LEU A 104 -1.84 -8.66 8.59
N ALA A 105 -3.06 -8.15 8.88
CA ALA A 105 -3.56 -8.01 10.24
C ALA A 105 -3.67 -9.37 10.96
N ALA A 106 -4.18 -10.39 10.27
CA ALA A 106 -4.27 -11.75 10.80
C ALA A 106 -2.88 -12.35 11.09
N ALA A 107 -1.91 -12.13 10.19
CA ALA A 107 -0.53 -12.56 10.41
C ALA A 107 0.11 -11.84 11.60
N GLN A 108 -0.12 -10.53 11.74
CA GLN A 108 0.36 -9.73 12.87
C GLN A 108 -0.20 -10.27 14.20
N LEU A 109 -1.50 -10.56 14.23
CA LEU A 109 -2.18 -11.12 15.40
C LEU A 109 -1.61 -12.49 15.78
N ALA A 110 -1.31 -13.35 14.80
CA ALA A 110 -0.80 -14.70 15.05
C ALA A 110 0.58 -14.73 15.73
N ILE A 111 1.38 -13.68 15.57
CA ILE A 111 2.73 -13.59 16.15
C ILE A 111 2.82 -12.61 17.33
N ASN A 112 1.69 -12.07 17.80
CA ASN A 112 1.66 -10.95 18.77
C ASN A 112 2.27 -11.28 20.15
N ALA A 113 2.42 -12.56 20.49
CA ALA A 113 3.00 -13.03 21.74
C ALA A 113 4.43 -13.58 21.57
N GLN A 114 5.03 -13.47 20.38
CA GLN A 114 6.37 -13.97 20.12
C GLN A 114 7.44 -12.91 20.42
N GLY A 115 8.46 -13.30 21.16
CA GLY A 115 9.65 -12.50 21.47
C GLY A 115 10.93 -13.35 21.41
N TYR A 116 12.05 -12.76 21.79
CA TYR A 116 13.32 -13.47 22.01
C TYR A 116 14.03 -12.85 23.21
N HIS A 117 14.74 -13.65 23.99
CA HIS A 117 15.59 -13.15 25.06
C HIS A 117 16.90 -12.64 24.49
N LEU A 118 17.41 -11.55 25.06
CA LEU A 118 18.78 -11.12 24.82
C LEU A 118 19.72 -11.94 25.71
N PRO A 119 20.99 -12.15 25.31
CA PRO A 119 21.95 -12.97 26.05
C PRO A 119 22.15 -12.56 27.52
N ASP A 120 21.83 -11.32 27.89
CA ASP A 120 22.01 -10.77 29.24
C ASP A 120 20.73 -10.86 30.11
N ASP A 121 19.58 -11.28 29.55
CA ASP A 121 18.31 -11.37 30.29
C ASP A 121 18.26 -12.57 31.27
N ASP A 122 19.22 -13.48 31.19
CA ASP A 122 19.28 -14.71 32.02
C ASP A 122 19.95 -14.49 33.40
N GLU A 123 20.63 -13.35 33.66
CA GLU A 123 21.31 -13.11 34.94
C GLU A 123 20.39 -12.58 36.07
N GLU A 124 19.21 -12.03 35.75
CA GLU A 124 18.30 -11.45 36.76
C GLU A 124 17.26 -12.42 37.33
N ILE A 125 17.08 -13.62 36.75
CA ILE A 125 16.05 -14.58 37.21
C ILE A 125 16.55 -15.49 38.36
N GLN A 126 17.82 -15.39 38.78
CA GLN A 126 18.41 -16.23 39.85
C GLN A 126 18.85 -15.49 41.13
N ARG A 127 18.16 -14.42 41.56
CA ARG A 127 18.41 -13.80 42.89
C ARG A 127 17.16 -13.67 43.76
#